data_AF-A0A3A0CZ84-F1
#
_entry.id   AF-A0A3A0CZ84-F1
#
_cell.length_a   1.000
_cell.length_b   1.000
_cell.length_c   1.000
_cell.angle_alpha   90.00
_cell.angle_beta   90.00
_cell.angle_gamma   90.00
#
_symmetry.space_group_name_H-M   'P 1'
#
loop_
_entity.id
_entity.type
_entity.pdbx_description
1 polymer ?
#
loop_
_entity_poly.entity_id
_entity_poly.type
_entity_poly.pdbx_seq_one_letter_code
_entity_poly.pdbx_strand_id
1 'polypeptide(L)'
;MSDEKKIIIDDDWKQQAAREKEQLAAAVEESVGGSEAGGPMSAGGFAGLVQLLAMQALVGLGGFAGPGGQEIPPNLELAKMHIDMLDLLEQKTKGNLTPDEKAMLDTTLHQLRIAYVESVQAAAPIRPGGAPR
;
A
#
# COMPACT_ATOMS: atom_id res chain seq x y z
N MET A 1 -50.99 43.75 1.35
CA MET A 1 -50.74 42.68 2.34
C MET A 1 -50.73 41.38 1.59
N SER A 2 -49.77 40.47 1.64
CA SER A 2 -48.37 40.41 2.07
C SER A 2 -47.88 39.07 1.49
N ASP A 3 -46.63 39.03 1.03
CA ASP A 3 -45.92 37.84 0.53
C ASP A 3 -46.22 36.55 1.30
N GLU A 4 -46.65 35.50 0.57
CA GLU A 4 -46.61 34.12 1.06
C GLU A 4 -45.50 33.35 0.32
N LYS A 5 -44.25 33.68 0.65
CA LYS A 5 -43.07 32.89 0.27
C LYS A 5 -42.90 31.75 1.29
N LYS A 6 -43.81 30.77 1.24
CA LYS A 6 -43.80 29.56 2.09
C LYS A 6 -42.91 28.47 1.45
N ILE A 7 -41.72 28.30 2.04
CA ILE A 7 -41.00 27.04 2.24
C ILE A 7 -40.80 26.17 0.98
N ILE A 8 -39.65 26.34 0.32
CA ILE A 8 -39.16 25.52 -0.80
C ILE A 8 -37.71 25.06 -0.48
N ILE A 9 -37.38 24.82 0.79
CA ILE A 9 -35.97 24.66 1.24
C ILE A 9 -35.71 23.34 2.00
N ASP A 10 -36.74 22.55 2.38
CA ASP A 10 -36.51 21.35 3.21
C ASP A 10 -36.42 20.00 2.45
N ASP A 11 -36.80 19.96 1.17
CA ASP A 11 -36.83 18.70 0.39
C ASP A 11 -35.65 18.54 -0.57
N ASP A 12 -35.15 19.65 -1.13
CA ASP A 12 -34.06 19.64 -2.12
C ASP A 12 -32.73 19.16 -1.52
N TRP A 13 -32.42 19.52 -0.28
CA TRP A 13 -31.14 19.15 0.35
C TRP A 13 -31.04 17.66 0.72
N LYS A 14 -32.17 17.01 1.04
CA LYS A 14 -32.23 15.57 1.35
C LYS A 14 -32.06 14.71 0.10
N GLN A 15 -32.60 15.16 -1.03
CA GLN A 15 -32.40 14.50 -2.32
C GLN A 15 -30.96 14.64 -2.83
N GLN A 16 -30.31 15.77 -2.55
CA GLN A 16 -28.89 15.99 -2.86
C GLN A 16 -27.97 15.10 -2.02
N ALA A 17 -28.20 14.99 -0.71
CA ALA A 17 -27.40 14.16 0.18
C ALA A 17 -27.47 12.65 -0.17
N ALA A 18 -28.66 12.16 -0.60
CA ALA A 18 -28.83 10.78 -1.05
C ALA A 18 -28.11 10.52 -2.38
N ARG A 19 -28.21 11.46 -3.34
CA ARG A 19 -27.53 11.36 -4.63
C ARG A 19 -26.02 11.44 -4.52
N GLU A 20 -25.47 12.29 -3.65
CA GLU A 20 -24.02 12.35 -3.43
C GLU A 20 -23.51 11.06 -2.78
N LYS A 21 -24.25 10.51 -1.80
CA LYS A 21 -23.86 9.26 -1.15
C LYS A 21 -23.88 8.08 -2.12
N GLU A 22 -24.86 8.02 -3.03
CA GLU A 22 -24.96 6.96 -4.04
C GLU A 22 -23.93 7.14 -5.17
N GLN A 23 -23.64 8.36 -5.59
CA GLN A 23 -22.58 8.64 -6.58
C GLN A 23 -21.18 8.37 -6.02
N LEU A 24 -20.94 8.67 -4.74
CA LEU A 24 -19.69 8.31 -4.06
C LEU A 24 -19.59 6.80 -3.87
N ALA A 25 -20.68 6.10 -3.55
CA ALA A 25 -20.69 4.64 -3.45
C ALA A 25 -20.45 3.97 -4.80
N ALA A 26 -21.07 4.46 -5.88
CA ALA A 26 -20.89 3.96 -7.23
C ALA A 26 -19.48 4.27 -7.78
N ALA A 27 -18.94 5.47 -7.52
CA ALA A 27 -17.56 5.80 -7.89
C ALA A 27 -16.53 4.96 -7.10
N VAL A 28 -16.84 4.63 -5.84
CA VAL A 28 -16.04 3.70 -5.04
C VAL A 28 -16.14 2.27 -5.60
N GLU A 29 -17.32 1.78 -5.94
CA GLU A 29 -17.47 0.45 -6.57
C GLU A 29 -16.84 0.38 -7.97
N GLU A 30 -16.93 1.44 -8.78
CA GLU A 30 -16.30 1.54 -10.09
C GLU A 30 -14.77 1.59 -9.98
N SER A 31 -14.23 2.25 -8.94
CA SER A 31 -12.79 2.25 -8.65
C SER A 31 -12.26 0.93 -8.07
N VAL A 32 -13.14 0.08 -7.55
CA VAL A 32 -12.78 -1.24 -6.98
C VAL A 32 -12.94 -2.37 -8.01
N GLY A 33 -13.73 -2.16 -9.08
CA GLY A 33 -14.08 -3.20 -10.06
C GLY A 33 -13.26 -3.26 -11.36
N GLY A 34 -12.24 -2.41 -11.57
CA GLY A 34 -11.62 -2.24 -12.90
C GLY A 34 -10.08 -2.27 -12.94
N SER A 35 -9.55 -3.34 -13.55
CA SER A 35 -8.26 -3.45 -14.26
C SER A 35 -7.01 -3.91 -13.52
N GLU A 36 -6.66 -5.17 -13.82
CA GLU A 36 -5.29 -5.65 -13.97
C GLU A 36 -4.51 -4.77 -14.97
N ALA A 37 -3.19 -4.68 -14.79
CA ALA A 37 -2.20 -3.99 -15.62
C ALA A 37 -2.22 -2.43 -15.58
N GLY A 38 -1.64 -1.86 -14.51
CA GLY A 38 -1.11 -0.49 -14.49
C GLY A 38 -2.12 0.62 -14.16
N GLY A 39 -2.60 0.67 -12.91
CA GLY A 39 -3.50 1.72 -12.41
C GLY A 39 -2.84 2.65 -11.37
N PRO A 40 -3.38 3.87 -11.14
CA PRO A 40 -2.88 4.81 -10.13
C PRO A 40 -2.94 4.15 -8.75
N MET A 41 -1.88 4.32 -7.93
CA MET A 41 -1.71 3.76 -6.58
C MET A 41 -3.04 3.37 -5.94
N SER A 42 -3.23 2.05 -5.71
CA SER A 42 -4.38 1.43 -5.05
C SER A 42 -5.17 2.43 -4.20
N ALA A 43 -6.41 2.67 -4.64
CA ALA A 43 -7.41 3.48 -3.98
C ALA A 43 -7.38 3.25 -2.45
N GLY A 44 -7.38 4.36 -1.70
CA GLY A 44 -7.06 4.40 -0.27
C GLY A 44 -7.71 3.30 0.57
N GLY A 45 -6.93 2.72 1.47
CA GLY A 45 -7.35 1.64 2.36
C GLY A 45 -6.15 0.94 3.00
N PHE A 46 -6.41 -0.04 3.87
CA PHE A 46 -5.35 -0.81 4.53
C PHE A 46 -4.43 -1.52 3.54
N ALA A 47 -5.01 -2.18 2.52
CA ALA A 47 -4.24 -2.84 1.47
C ALA A 47 -3.35 -1.89 0.67
N GLY A 48 -3.84 -0.69 0.33
CA GLY A 48 -3.04 0.33 -0.33
C GLY A 48 -1.86 0.81 0.51
N LEU A 49 -2.06 0.98 1.82
CA LEU A 49 -0.97 1.33 2.75
C LEU A 49 0.09 0.22 2.86
N VAL A 50 -0.34 -1.04 2.98
CA VAL A 50 0.58 -2.19 3.02
C VAL A 50 1.38 -2.29 1.72
N GLN A 51 0.72 -2.15 0.57
CA GLN A 51 1.37 -2.20 -0.73
C GLN A 51 2.36 -1.05 -0.92
N LEU A 52 2.01 0.17 -0.49
CA LEU A 52 2.90 1.32 -0.54
C LEU A 52 4.19 1.06 0.26
N LEU A 53 4.06 0.60 1.50
CA LEU A 53 5.22 0.29 2.35
C LEU A 53 6.04 -0.87 1.80
N ALA A 54 5.39 -1.89 1.25
CA ALA A 54 6.05 -3.02 0.62
C ALA A 54 6.87 -2.60 -0.61
N MET A 55 6.32 -1.72 -1.46
CA MET A 55 7.06 -1.17 -2.60
C MET A 55 8.30 -0.40 -2.16
N GLN A 56 8.20 0.42 -1.11
CA GLN A 56 9.36 1.14 -0.56
C GLN A 56 10.42 0.18 0.00
N ALA A 57 10.00 -0.90 0.65
CA ALA A 57 10.92 -1.95 1.10
C ALA A 57 11.65 -2.60 -0.10
N LEU A 58 10.93 -2.94 -1.17
CA LEU A 58 11.50 -3.51 -2.40
C LEU A 58 12.47 -2.56 -3.11
N VAL A 59 12.19 -1.25 -3.11
CA VAL A 59 13.13 -0.23 -3.61
C VAL A 59 14.41 -0.24 -2.77
N GLY A 60 14.30 -0.30 -1.44
CA GLY A 60 15.45 -0.45 -0.56
C GLY A 60 16.26 -1.72 -0.83
N LEU A 61 15.61 -2.81 -1.26
CA LEU A 61 16.28 -4.07 -1.60
C LEU A 61 17.01 -4.04 -2.96
N GLY A 62 16.89 -2.94 -3.73
CA GLY A 62 17.55 -2.81 -5.04
C GLY A 62 16.81 -3.51 -6.19
N GLY A 63 15.53 -3.83 -6.03
CA GLY A 63 14.73 -4.52 -7.05
C GLY A 63 14.34 -3.68 -8.27
N PHE A 64 14.77 -2.41 -8.34
CA PHE A 64 14.40 -1.47 -9.39
C PHE A 64 15.63 -0.83 -10.04
N ALA A 65 15.64 -0.79 -11.38
CA ALA A 65 16.58 0.00 -12.16
C ALA A 65 16.04 1.42 -12.36
N GLY A 66 16.92 2.42 -12.27
CA GLY A 66 16.56 3.81 -12.54
C GLY A 66 16.14 4.04 -14.00
N PRO A 67 15.59 5.24 -14.33
CA PRO A 67 15.03 5.58 -15.66
C PRO A 67 16.05 5.64 -16.82
N GLY A 68 17.25 5.07 -16.66
CA GLY A 68 18.27 4.91 -17.69
C GLY A 68 19.01 3.57 -17.61
N GLY A 69 18.47 2.57 -16.90
CA GLY A 69 19.12 1.28 -16.70
C GLY A 69 20.27 1.28 -15.68
N GLN A 70 20.46 2.38 -14.93
CA GLN A 70 21.38 2.41 -13.80
C GLN A 70 20.82 1.59 -12.65
N GLU A 71 21.62 0.65 -12.15
CA GLU A 71 21.33 -0.10 -10.94
C GLU A 71 21.26 0.87 -9.76
N ILE A 72 20.10 0.92 -9.09
CA ILE A 72 19.96 1.67 -7.84
C ILE A 72 20.65 0.82 -6.77
N PRO A 73 21.71 1.33 -6.11
CA PRO A 73 22.41 0.54 -5.10
C PRO A 73 21.44 0.17 -3.97
N PRO A 74 21.44 -1.10 -3.53
CA PRO A 74 20.55 -1.54 -2.46
C PRO A 74 20.82 -0.74 -1.19
N ASN A 75 19.77 -0.19 -0.60
CA ASN A 75 19.78 0.46 0.70
C ASN A 75 19.03 -0.41 1.71
N LEU A 76 19.77 -1.34 2.32
CA LEU A 76 19.23 -2.28 3.30
C LEU A 76 18.65 -1.57 4.54
N GLU A 77 19.16 -0.39 4.89
CA GLU A 77 18.61 0.39 6.02
C GLU A 77 17.21 0.91 5.68
N LEU A 78 17.01 1.40 4.45
CA LEU A 78 15.71 1.81 3.95
C LEU A 78 14.73 0.61 3.88
N ALA A 79 15.19 -0.53 3.38
CA ALA A 79 14.37 -1.75 3.32
C ALA A 79 13.90 -2.18 4.72
N LYS A 80 14.85 -2.23 5.67
CA LYS A 80 14.58 -2.60 7.06
C LYS A 80 13.57 -1.68 7.71
N MET A 81 13.74 -0.35 7.56
CA MET A 81 12.82 0.63 8.15
C MET A 81 11.36 0.38 7.73
N HIS A 82 11.12 0.09 6.45
CA HIS A 82 9.77 -0.16 5.95
C HIS A 82 9.21 -1.53 6.38
N ILE A 83 10.07 -2.55 6.49
CA ILE A 83 9.69 -3.86 7.06
C ILE A 83 9.30 -3.70 8.54
N ASP A 84 10.08 -2.93 9.31
CA ASP A 84 9.80 -2.64 10.72
C ASP A 84 8.50 -1.83 10.86
N MET A 85 8.19 -0.91 9.93
CA MET A 85 6.91 -0.20 9.91
C MET A 85 5.73 -1.14 9.65
N LEU A 86 5.87 -2.11 8.73
CA LEU A 86 4.85 -3.13 8.48
C LEU A 86 4.63 -4.03 9.71
N ASP A 87 5.72 -4.40 10.40
CA ASP A 87 5.65 -5.19 11.64
C ASP A 87 4.95 -4.41 12.76
N LEU A 88 5.28 -3.12 12.92
CA LEU A 88 4.60 -2.25 13.87
C LEU A 88 3.10 -2.13 13.54
N LEU A 89 2.75 -2.04 12.25
CA LEU A 89 1.38 -2.03 11.77
C LEU A 89 0.64 -3.31 12.17
N GLU A 90 1.24 -4.49 11.97
CA GLU A 90 0.68 -5.77 12.40
C GLU A 90 0.39 -5.78 13.91
N GLN A 91 1.37 -5.35 14.71
CA GLN A 91 1.25 -5.31 16.17
C GLN A 91 0.16 -4.33 16.63
N LYS A 92 0.08 -3.15 16.01
CA LYS A 92 -0.88 -2.10 16.40
C LYS A 92 -2.29 -2.34 15.90
N THR A 93 -2.46 -3.12 14.83
CA THR A 93 -3.78 -3.44 14.24
C THR A 93 -4.30 -4.81 14.64
N LYS A 94 -3.56 -5.56 15.45
CA LYS A 94 -3.96 -6.87 15.95
C LYS A 94 -5.35 -6.84 16.60
N GLY A 95 -6.25 -7.69 16.10
CA GLY A 95 -7.64 -7.77 16.54
C GLY A 95 -8.60 -6.80 15.84
N ASN A 96 -8.09 -5.90 14.99
CA ASN A 96 -8.88 -4.98 14.16
C ASN A 96 -8.78 -5.30 12.66
N LEU A 97 -8.04 -6.35 12.28
CA LEU A 97 -7.89 -6.80 10.89
C LEU A 97 -8.93 -7.85 10.54
N THR A 98 -9.48 -7.75 9.34
CA THR A 98 -10.21 -8.86 8.71
C THR A 98 -9.26 -10.03 8.39
N PRO A 99 -9.79 -11.25 8.18
CA PRO A 99 -8.97 -12.42 7.85
C PRO A 99 -8.11 -12.19 6.60
N ASP A 100 -8.67 -11.57 5.56
CA ASP A 100 -7.98 -11.26 4.31
C ASP A 100 -6.86 -10.22 4.51
N GLU A 101 -7.12 -9.14 5.25
CA GLU A 101 -6.11 -8.11 5.55
C GLU A 101 -4.94 -8.69 6.35
N LYS A 102 -5.24 -9.56 7.32
CA LYS A 102 -4.22 -10.25 8.11
C LYS A 102 -3.39 -11.18 7.22
N ALA A 103 -4.03 -11.99 6.39
CA ALA A 103 -3.34 -12.95 5.51
C ALA A 103 -2.44 -12.22 4.50
N MET A 104 -2.91 -11.12 3.93
CA MET A 104 -2.13 -10.27 3.04
C MET A 104 -0.91 -9.69 3.77
N LEU A 105 -1.10 -9.06 4.94
CA LEU A 105 -0.01 -8.46 5.70
C LEU A 105 1.06 -9.49 6.10
N ASP A 106 0.63 -10.67 6.59
CA ASP A 106 1.52 -11.77 6.99
C ASP A 106 2.35 -12.28 5.79
N THR A 107 1.67 -12.50 4.65
CA THR A 107 2.32 -12.92 3.40
C THR A 107 3.34 -11.89 2.93
N THR A 108 2.98 -10.60 2.92
CA THR A 108 3.87 -9.51 2.53
C THR A 108 5.08 -9.42 3.46
N LEU A 109 4.88 -9.46 4.78
CA LEU A 109 5.98 -9.44 5.76
C LEU A 109 6.92 -10.63 5.59
N HIS A 110 6.38 -11.83 5.37
CA HIS A 110 7.17 -13.03 5.15
C HIS A 110 8.07 -12.91 3.92
N GLN A 111 7.49 -12.52 2.78
CA GLN A 111 8.24 -12.35 1.53
C GLN A 111 9.34 -11.29 1.64
N LEU A 112 9.04 -10.14 2.25
CA LEU A 112 10.02 -9.07 2.42
C LEU A 112 11.16 -9.46 3.37
N ARG A 113 10.86 -10.21 4.44
CA ARG A 113 11.89 -10.69 5.38
C ARG A 113 12.85 -11.67 4.71
N ILE A 114 12.34 -12.59 3.88
CA ILE A 114 13.19 -13.50 3.11
C ILE A 114 14.09 -12.69 2.16
N ALA A 115 13.51 -11.81 1.35
CA ALA A 115 14.26 -10.99 0.41
C ALA A 115 15.30 -10.09 1.11
N TYR A 116 14.98 -9.58 2.30
CA TYR A 116 15.93 -8.85 3.13
C TYR A 116 17.10 -9.71 3.58
N VAL A 117 16.85 -10.93 4.07
CA VAL A 117 17.91 -11.84 4.51
C VAL A 117 18.79 -12.29 3.33
N GLU A 118 18.20 -12.50 2.16
CA GLU A 118 18.94 -12.80 0.92
C GLU A 118 19.82 -11.63 0.47
N SER A 119 19.28 -10.41 0.46
CA SER A 119 20.04 -9.21 0.09
C SER A 119 21.15 -8.88 1.09
N VAL A 120 20.93 -9.08 2.40
CA VAL A 120 21.98 -8.96 3.43
C VAL A 120 23.10 -9.99 3.20
N GLN A 121 22.76 -11.23 2.84
CA GLN A 121 23.75 -12.26 2.53
C GLN A 121 24.52 -11.97 1.23
N ALA A 122 23.85 -11.45 0.21
CA ALA A 122 24.48 -11.04 -1.05
C ALA A 122 25.38 -9.81 -0.88
N ALA A 123 25.03 -8.91 0.04
CA ALA A 123 25.84 -7.75 0.39
C ALA A 123 26.99 -8.07 1.36
N ALA A 124 26.98 -9.25 2.01
CA ALA A 124 28.09 -9.69 2.85
C ALA A 124 29.32 -9.93 1.97
N PRO A 125 30.50 -9.36 2.31
CA PRO A 125 31.69 -9.49 1.49
C PRO A 125 32.06 -10.97 1.32
N ILE A 126 32.32 -11.36 0.07
CA ILE A 126 32.84 -12.68 -0.30
C ILE A 126 33.94 -13.08 0.69
N ARG A 127 33.71 -14.16 1.43
CA ARG A 127 34.69 -14.72 2.37
C ARG A 127 36.01 -14.96 1.63
N PRO A 128 37.13 -14.31 1.99
CA PRO A 128 38.41 -14.60 1.36
C PRO A 128 38.89 -15.94 1.93
N GLY A 129 38.71 -17.03 1.17
CA GLY A 129 39.14 -18.35 1.68
C GLY A 129 38.94 -19.56 0.77
N GLY A 130 38.63 -19.40 -0.50
CA GLY A 130 38.57 -20.51 -1.45
C GLY A 130 39.79 -20.51 -2.37
N ALA A 131 40.94 -21.02 -1.90
CA ALA A 131 42.06 -21.31 -2.78
C ALA A 131 41.81 -22.66 -3.48
N PRO A 132 41.78 -22.74 -4.83
CA PRO A 132 41.82 -24.03 -5.51
C PRO A 132 43.25 -24.59 -5.45
N ARG A 133 43.35 -25.88 -5.11
CA ARG A 133 44.55 -26.70 -5.30
C ARG A 133 44.75 -27.04 -6.77
#